data_AF-G1XAN3-F1
#
_entry.id   AF-G1XAN3-F1
#
_cell.length_a   1.000
_cell.length_b   1.000
_cell.length_c   1.000
_cell.angle_alpha   90.00
_cell.angle_beta   90.00
_cell.angle_gamma   90.00
#
_symmetry.space_group_name_H-M   'P 1'
#
loop_
_entity.id
_entity.type
_entity.pdbx_description
1 polymer ?
#
loop_
_entity_poly.entity_id
_entity_poly.type
_entity_poly.pdbx_seq_one_letter_code
_entity_poly.pdbx_strand_id
1 'polypeptide(L)'
;MWRPGGSRTSNFLASASTIVAAALLIGLSQANPLAVLSELPDPPCSATSNRTGTFVDLHSLIRKGHDDNYLVSGYDYNSNFTLNICAPVLSSDNLDFHALSDAHNISAFYQKGGITYSLGRASSTPKFRGRKLILEYTGGSLCPKLDSNGAPVDGKDNEDGYRKGALLSFTCDRELIGPARVSFVGQQNECSYWFDVRTSSACATVKQQPLGPVAIFGIMLVPPPVILTLINLGSPYRYLTHLIL
;
A
#
# COMPACT_ATOMS: atom_id res chain seq x y z
N MET A 1 23.76 86.24 -4.43
CA MET A 1 24.48 86.34 -3.13
C MET A 1 24.52 84.94 -2.55
N TRP A 2 25.71 84.49 -2.09
CA TRP A 2 26.05 83.16 -1.54
C TRP A 2 26.53 82.05 -2.51
N ARG A 3 27.87 82.11 -2.63
CA ARG A 3 28.97 81.17 -2.91
C ARG A 3 28.84 79.65 -2.65
N PRO A 4 29.86 78.86 -3.10
CA PRO A 4 29.81 77.45 -3.52
C PRO A 4 30.53 76.49 -2.55
N GLY A 5 30.72 75.24 -2.99
CA GLY A 5 31.74 74.29 -2.49
C GLY A 5 31.11 73.04 -1.87
N GLY A 6 31.51 71.81 -2.19
CA GLY A 6 32.83 71.36 -2.58
C GLY A 6 33.20 70.20 -1.66
N SER A 7 33.48 69.06 -2.29
CA SER A 7 33.83 67.76 -1.69
C SER A 7 34.80 67.80 -0.50
N ARG A 8 34.62 66.89 0.46
CA ARG A 8 35.69 66.45 1.36
C ARG A 8 35.76 64.94 1.48
N THR A 9 36.99 64.47 1.36
CA THR A 9 37.47 63.09 1.30
C THR A 9 37.78 62.50 2.69
N SER A 10 37.74 61.15 2.72
CA SER A 10 38.67 60.22 3.38
C SER A 10 38.77 60.13 4.92
N ASN A 11 38.31 58.96 5.39
CA ASN A 11 39.06 57.90 6.09
C ASN A 11 39.38 57.96 7.61
N PHE A 12 39.18 56.76 8.18
CA PHE A 12 40.04 56.00 9.11
C PHE A 12 39.61 55.81 10.59
N LEU A 13 39.73 54.53 11.01
CA LEU A 13 39.88 53.92 12.36
C LEU A 13 38.56 53.61 13.12
N ALA A 14 38.11 52.36 13.25
CA ALA A 14 38.64 51.19 13.98
C ALA A 14 38.29 51.17 15.49
N SER A 15 37.49 50.18 15.91
CA SER A 15 37.44 49.47 17.22
C SER A 15 36.04 48.83 17.37
N ALA A 16 35.91 47.51 17.35
CA ALA A 16 36.17 46.52 18.41
C ALA A 16 34.87 46.14 19.18
N SER A 17 34.46 44.89 18.98
CA SER A 17 33.89 43.96 19.97
C SER A 17 32.64 44.35 20.76
N THR A 18 31.51 43.71 20.43
CA THR A 18 30.71 42.98 21.43
C THR A 18 30.05 41.76 20.79
N ILE A 19 30.52 40.59 21.22
CA ILE A 19 29.93 39.28 20.99
C ILE A 19 28.65 39.20 21.83
N VAL A 20 27.48 39.01 21.21
CA VAL A 20 26.31 38.47 21.91
C VAL A 20 25.90 37.20 21.18
N ALA A 21 26.41 36.08 21.71
CA ALA A 21 25.97 34.75 21.36
C ALA A 21 24.58 34.53 21.98
N ALA A 22 23.52 34.73 21.19
CA ALA A 22 22.21 34.17 21.48
C ALA A 22 22.10 32.83 20.75
N ALA A 23 22.70 31.79 21.33
CA ALA A 23 22.45 30.41 20.93
C ALA A 23 21.04 30.03 21.38
N LEU A 24 20.03 30.38 20.57
CA LEU A 24 18.73 29.74 20.64
C LEU A 24 18.93 28.29 20.23
N LEU A 25 18.94 27.38 21.21
CA LEU A 25 18.76 25.95 20.99
C LEU A 25 17.33 25.71 20.50
N ILE A 26 17.09 25.99 19.21
CA ILE A 26 16.01 25.34 18.50
C ILE A 26 16.47 23.91 18.34
N GLY A 27 16.02 23.04 19.25
CA GLY A 27 16.05 21.60 19.04
C GLY A 27 15.22 21.30 17.80
N LEU A 28 15.84 21.40 16.63
CA LEU A 28 15.34 20.79 15.41
C LEU A 28 15.37 19.29 15.67
N SER A 29 14.23 18.75 16.11
CA SER A 29 13.98 17.34 15.86
C SER A 29 14.13 17.17 14.35
N GLN A 30 15.21 16.52 13.93
CA GLN A 30 15.31 16.01 12.57
C GLN A 30 14.29 14.88 12.47
N ALA A 31 13.00 15.23 12.37
CA ALA A 31 12.04 14.35 11.79
C ALA A 31 12.46 14.24 10.32
N ASN A 32 13.15 13.14 9.98
CA ASN A 32 13.41 12.81 8.59
C ASN A 32 12.08 12.91 7.84
N PRO A 33 11.93 13.79 6.84
CA PRO A 33 10.67 13.92 6.10
C PRO A 33 10.28 12.62 5.38
N LEU A 34 11.23 11.69 5.22
CA LEU A 34 11.03 10.32 4.75
C LEU A 34 10.18 9.44 5.69
N ALA A 35 10.19 9.69 7.01
CA ALA A 35 9.47 8.85 7.98
C ALA A 35 7.97 9.19 8.04
N VAL A 36 7.62 10.47 7.91
CA VAL A 36 6.24 10.98 8.01
C VAL A 36 5.35 10.49 6.84
N LEU A 37 5.94 10.20 5.68
CA LEU A 37 5.18 9.79 4.50
C LEU A 37 4.81 8.30 4.48
N SER A 38 5.37 7.49 5.39
CA SER A 38 5.00 6.08 5.53
C SER A 38 3.70 5.86 6.33
N GLU A 39 3.13 6.92 6.89
CA GLU A 39 2.01 6.85 7.84
C GLU A 39 0.64 7.19 7.23
N LEU A 40 0.59 7.63 5.97
CA LEU A 40 -0.67 7.81 5.25
C LEU A 40 -1.30 6.45 4.94
N PRO A 41 -2.59 6.23 5.25
CA PRO A 41 -3.31 5.01 4.90
C PRO A 41 -3.16 4.70 3.41
N ASP A 42 -2.93 3.43 3.09
CA ASP A 42 -2.88 3.00 1.70
C ASP A 42 -4.28 3.11 1.05
N PRO A 43 -4.34 3.42 -0.26
CA PRO A 43 -5.60 3.43 -0.98
C PRO A 43 -6.25 2.04 -0.97
N PRO A 44 -7.58 1.96 -1.19
CA PRO A 44 -8.28 0.69 -1.22
C PRO A 44 -7.69 -0.24 -2.28
N CYS A 45 -7.58 -1.51 -1.94
CA CYS A 45 -6.96 -2.57 -2.72
C CYS A 45 -5.45 -2.37 -2.96
N SER A 46 -4.77 -1.67 -2.05
CA SER A 46 -3.31 -1.52 -2.08
C SER A 46 -2.70 -1.75 -0.69
N ALA A 47 -1.41 -2.03 -0.65
CA ALA A 47 -0.66 -2.20 0.59
C ALA A 47 0.80 -1.79 0.45
N THR A 48 1.35 -1.22 1.52
CA THR A 48 2.77 -0.93 1.69
C THR A 48 3.37 -1.89 2.71
N SER A 49 4.53 -2.49 2.39
CA SER A 49 5.27 -3.36 3.30
C SER A 49 6.06 -2.54 4.33
N ASN A 50 5.75 -2.71 5.61
CA ASN A 50 6.47 -2.04 6.70
C ASN A 50 7.96 -2.49 6.80
N ARG A 51 8.34 -3.60 6.17
CA ARG A 51 9.73 -4.09 6.21
C ARG A 51 10.57 -3.62 5.05
N THR A 52 9.98 -3.56 3.85
CA THR A 52 10.73 -3.27 2.61
C THR A 52 10.38 -1.92 2.01
N GLY A 53 9.36 -1.23 2.51
CA GLY A 53 8.82 0.01 1.93
C GLY A 53 8.14 -0.22 0.56
N THR A 54 7.96 -1.47 0.16
CA THR A 54 7.40 -1.83 -1.14
C THR A 54 5.90 -1.56 -1.18
N PHE A 55 5.45 -0.80 -2.17
CA PHE A 55 4.04 -0.56 -2.44
C PHE A 55 3.54 -1.54 -3.50
N VAL A 56 2.34 -2.08 -3.29
CA VAL A 56 1.66 -2.97 -4.23
C VAL A 56 0.23 -2.49 -4.43
N ASP A 57 -0.17 -2.35 -5.69
CA ASP A 57 -1.50 -1.96 -6.10
C ASP A 57 -2.20 -3.14 -6.81
N LEU A 58 -3.29 -3.61 -6.24
CA LEU A 58 -4.09 -4.71 -6.76
C LEU A 58 -5.38 -4.21 -7.45
N HIS A 59 -5.56 -2.90 -7.64
CA HIS A 59 -6.78 -2.32 -8.19
C HIS A 59 -7.11 -2.86 -9.60
N SER A 60 -6.08 -3.15 -10.40
CA SER A 60 -6.20 -3.78 -11.72
C SER A 60 -6.87 -5.16 -11.69
N LEU A 61 -6.92 -5.81 -10.52
CA LEU A 61 -7.49 -7.15 -10.34
C LEU A 61 -8.98 -7.12 -10.06
N ILE A 62 -9.55 -5.95 -9.77
CA ILE A 62 -10.98 -5.79 -9.50
C ILE A 62 -11.75 -6.02 -10.79
N ARG A 63 -12.59 -7.05 -10.82
CA ARG A 63 -13.53 -7.30 -11.93
C ARG A 63 -14.73 -6.38 -11.81
N LYS A 64 -15.10 -5.73 -12.92
CA LYS A 64 -16.22 -4.76 -13.01
C LYS A 64 -17.23 -5.24 -14.07
N GLY A 65 -18.36 -4.56 -14.21
CA GLY A 65 -19.57 -5.09 -14.87
C GLY A 65 -19.48 -5.59 -16.33
N HIS A 66 -18.38 -5.37 -17.07
CA HIS A 66 -18.17 -6.00 -18.39
C HIS A 66 -17.21 -7.19 -18.33
N ASP A 67 -16.54 -7.40 -17.20
CA ASP A 67 -15.69 -8.55 -16.96
C ASP A 67 -16.51 -9.73 -16.44
N ASP A 68 -15.91 -10.93 -16.49
CA ASP A 68 -16.39 -12.08 -15.74
C ASP A 68 -15.70 -12.15 -14.36
N ASN A 69 -16.38 -12.77 -13.40
CA ASN A 69 -15.78 -13.15 -12.12
C ASN A 69 -14.60 -14.12 -12.33
N TYR A 70 -13.68 -14.21 -11.36
CA TYR A 70 -12.67 -15.26 -11.39
C TYR A 70 -13.31 -16.61 -11.11
N LEU A 71 -13.24 -17.51 -12.08
CA LEU A 71 -13.65 -18.90 -11.95
C LEU A 71 -12.42 -19.74 -11.63
N VAL A 72 -12.47 -20.46 -10.51
CA VAL A 72 -11.35 -21.24 -9.99
C VAL A 72 -11.79 -22.70 -9.89
N SER A 73 -11.03 -23.60 -10.52
CA SER A 73 -11.28 -25.03 -10.38
C SER A 73 -10.85 -25.49 -8.99
N GLY A 74 -11.72 -26.23 -8.31
CA GLY A 74 -11.42 -26.81 -7.00
C GLY A 74 -10.66 -28.14 -7.07
N TYR A 75 -10.45 -28.70 -8.26
CA TYR A 75 -9.83 -30.01 -8.48
C TYR A 75 -10.38 -31.08 -7.52
N ASP A 76 -9.64 -31.38 -6.45
CA ASP A 76 -9.97 -32.38 -5.43
C ASP A 76 -11.24 -32.06 -4.63
N TYR A 77 -11.65 -30.79 -4.55
CA TYR A 77 -12.86 -30.37 -3.85
C TYR A 77 -14.15 -30.66 -4.65
N ASN A 78 -14.03 -31.05 -5.94
CA ASN A 78 -15.16 -31.36 -6.83
C ASN A 78 -16.22 -30.24 -6.92
N SER A 79 -15.83 -28.99 -6.71
CA SER A 79 -16.68 -27.82 -6.90
C SER A 79 -15.84 -26.65 -7.37
N ASN A 80 -16.39 -25.87 -8.29
CA ASN A 80 -15.73 -24.65 -8.76
C ASN A 80 -16.06 -23.50 -7.81
N PHE A 81 -15.10 -22.59 -7.67
CA PHE A 81 -15.24 -21.38 -6.87
C PHE A 81 -15.38 -20.18 -7.79
N THR A 82 -16.23 -19.24 -7.39
CA THR A 82 -16.40 -17.95 -8.05
C THR A 82 -15.99 -16.87 -7.07
N LEU A 83 -15.08 -16.00 -7.47
CA LEU A 83 -14.64 -14.91 -6.61
C LEU A 83 -14.27 -13.64 -7.38
N ASN A 84 -14.21 -12.54 -6.65
CA ASN A 84 -13.65 -11.26 -7.09
C ASN A 84 -12.56 -10.83 -6.09
N ILE A 85 -11.69 -9.93 -6.52
CA ILE A 85 -10.57 -9.41 -5.74
C ILE A 85 -10.91 -7.98 -5.33
N CYS A 86 -10.85 -7.69 -4.04
CA CYS A 86 -11.14 -6.37 -3.45
C CYS A 86 -12.56 -5.82 -3.65
N ALA A 87 -13.46 -6.58 -4.26
CA ALA A 87 -14.82 -6.18 -4.57
C ALA A 87 -15.78 -7.39 -4.43
N PRO A 88 -17.10 -7.14 -4.36
CA PRO A 88 -18.09 -8.20 -4.45
C PRO A 88 -18.03 -8.93 -5.79
N VAL A 89 -18.49 -10.19 -5.82
CA VAL A 89 -18.73 -10.89 -7.08
C VAL A 89 -19.80 -10.16 -7.88
N LEU A 90 -19.62 -10.14 -9.19
CA LEU A 90 -20.60 -9.60 -10.11
C LEU A 90 -21.89 -10.42 -9.96
N SER A 91 -23.01 -9.71 -9.75
CA SER A 91 -24.34 -10.30 -9.52
C SER A 91 -24.49 -11.13 -8.23
N SER A 92 -23.79 -10.77 -7.14
CA SER A 92 -23.97 -11.40 -5.81
C SER A 92 -25.40 -11.36 -5.30
N ASP A 93 -26.13 -10.30 -5.60
CA ASP A 93 -27.41 -9.97 -4.94
C ASP A 93 -28.57 -10.87 -5.40
N ASN A 94 -28.38 -11.60 -6.50
CA ASN A 94 -29.36 -12.55 -7.03
C ASN A 94 -29.17 -13.97 -6.48
N LEU A 95 -28.16 -14.19 -5.62
CA LEU A 95 -27.82 -15.50 -5.07
C LEU A 95 -28.35 -15.63 -3.65
N ASP A 96 -29.03 -16.74 -3.39
CA ASP A 96 -29.38 -17.14 -2.03
C ASP A 96 -28.22 -17.92 -1.41
N PHE A 97 -27.74 -17.45 -0.26
CA PHE A 97 -26.58 -18.03 0.41
C PHE A 97 -27.01 -18.80 1.64
N HIS A 98 -26.67 -20.08 1.67
CA HIS A 98 -27.00 -20.98 2.77
C HIS A 98 -26.45 -20.47 4.11
N ALA A 99 -27.28 -20.53 5.15
CA ALA A 99 -26.94 -20.12 6.51
C ALA A 99 -26.34 -18.70 6.62
N LEU A 100 -26.82 -17.77 5.79
CA LEU A 100 -26.39 -16.38 5.78
C LEU A 100 -27.57 -15.43 5.54
N SER A 101 -28.08 -14.81 6.61
CA SER A 101 -29.21 -13.88 6.55
C SER A 101 -28.89 -12.56 5.83
N ASP A 102 -27.68 -12.02 6.02
CA ASP A 102 -27.28 -10.71 5.51
C ASP A 102 -26.21 -10.86 4.41
N ALA A 103 -26.60 -11.44 3.28
CA ALA A 103 -25.68 -11.78 2.20
C ALA A 103 -25.30 -10.59 1.30
N HIS A 104 -24.78 -9.52 1.89
CA HIS A 104 -24.31 -8.34 1.17
C HIS A 104 -22.79 -8.36 0.95
N ASN A 105 -22.36 -7.84 -0.21
CA ASN A 105 -20.96 -7.69 -0.58
C ASN A 105 -20.17 -9.01 -0.55
N ILE A 106 -20.76 -10.10 -1.02
CA ILE A 106 -20.05 -11.39 -1.06
C ILE A 106 -18.96 -11.34 -2.12
N SER A 107 -17.72 -11.65 -1.77
CA SER A 107 -16.57 -11.62 -2.69
C SER A 107 -16.14 -12.99 -3.19
N ALA A 108 -16.58 -14.06 -2.54
CA ALA A 108 -16.24 -15.42 -2.94
C ALA A 108 -17.32 -16.41 -2.51
N PHE A 109 -17.62 -17.39 -3.35
CA PHE A 109 -18.56 -18.46 -3.05
C PHE A 109 -18.28 -19.74 -3.84
N TYR A 110 -18.90 -20.84 -3.44
CA TYR A 110 -18.98 -22.08 -4.21
C TYR A 110 -20.39 -22.67 -4.18
N GLN A 111 -20.68 -23.55 -5.14
CA GLN A 111 -21.93 -24.29 -5.18
C GLN A 111 -21.64 -25.79 -5.08
N LYS A 112 -22.29 -26.47 -4.14
CA LYS A 112 -22.16 -27.92 -3.92
C LYS A 112 -23.54 -28.51 -3.66
N GLY A 113 -23.94 -29.51 -4.44
CA GLY A 113 -25.25 -30.16 -4.29
C GLY A 113 -26.45 -29.21 -4.50
N GLY A 114 -26.30 -28.19 -5.35
CA GLY A 114 -27.34 -27.17 -5.59
C GLY A 114 -27.45 -26.10 -4.50
N ILE A 115 -26.60 -26.16 -3.46
CA ILE A 115 -26.55 -25.19 -2.37
C ILE A 115 -25.38 -24.24 -2.58
N THR A 116 -25.63 -22.94 -2.44
CA THR A 116 -24.61 -21.89 -2.56
C THR A 116 -24.08 -21.52 -1.18
N TYR A 117 -22.76 -21.62 -1.00
CA TYR A 117 -22.09 -21.27 0.25
C TYR A 117 -21.16 -20.07 0.04
N SER A 118 -21.31 -19.05 0.87
CA SER A 118 -20.43 -17.88 0.88
C SER A 118 -19.13 -18.20 1.60
N LEU A 119 -18.01 -17.77 1.02
CA LEU A 119 -16.68 -17.83 1.62
C LEU A 119 -16.28 -16.52 2.31
N GLY A 120 -17.15 -15.50 2.28
CA GLY A 120 -16.94 -14.26 2.99
C GLY A 120 -17.28 -13.01 2.21
N ARG A 121 -17.25 -11.89 2.93
CA ARG A 121 -17.50 -10.56 2.40
C ARG A 121 -16.24 -9.95 1.79
N ALA A 122 -16.45 -9.03 0.85
CA ALA A 122 -15.43 -8.26 0.21
C ALA A 122 -14.63 -7.46 1.23
N SER A 123 -13.31 -7.60 1.13
CA SER A 123 -12.34 -6.78 1.82
C SER A 123 -11.50 -6.06 0.79
N SER A 124 -11.26 -4.76 0.98
CA SER A 124 -10.39 -3.95 0.13
C SER A 124 -9.06 -3.62 0.80
N THR A 125 -8.70 -4.31 1.88
CA THR A 125 -7.49 -4.02 2.67
C THR A 125 -6.52 -5.19 2.64
N PRO A 126 -5.78 -5.38 1.54
CA PRO A 126 -4.70 -6.36 1.51
C PRO A 126 -3.62 -5.96 2.52
N LYS A 127 -2.92 -6.95 3.08
CA LYS A 127 -1.89 -6.72 4.10
C LYS A 127 -0.69 -7.63 3.91
N PHE A 128 0.48 -7.15 4.28
CA PHE A 128 1.68 -7.99 4.32
C PHE A 128 1.71 -8.82 5.60
N ARG A 129 1.74 -10.15 5.47
CA ARG A 129 2.12 -11.07 6.55
C ARG A 129 3.51 -11.64 6.23
N GLY A 130 4.53 -11.11 6.90
CA GLY A 130 5.92 -11.42 6.59
C GLY A 130 6.30 -10.91 5.19
N ARG A 131 6.63 -11.82 4.27
CA ARG A 131 6.96 -11.51 2.86
C ARG A 131 5.80 -11.78 1.89
N LYS A 132 4.66 -12.26 2.40
CA LYS A 132 3.49 -12.59 1.58
C LYS A 132 2.45 -11.48 1.69
N LEU A 133 1.97 -11.03 0.54
CA LEU A 133 0.82 -10.15 0.45
C LEU A 133 -0.44 -11.02 0.49
N ILE A 134 -1.37 -10.71 1.40
CA ILE A 134 -2.58 -11.48 1.58
C ILE A 134 -3.83 -10.61 1.59
N LEU A 135 -4.96 -11.18 1.18
CA LEU A 135 -6.29 -10.63 1.34
C LEU A 135 -7.19 -11.65 2.03
N GLU A 136 -7.94 -11.21 3.03
CA GLU A 136 -8.72 -12.06 3.92
C GLU A 136 -10.20 -11.72 3.78
N TYR A 137 -11.01 -12.72 3.44
CA TYR A 137 -12.46 -12.64 3.40
C TYR A 137 -13.04 -13.45 4.57
N THR A 138 -13.99 -12.86 5.26
CA THR A 138 -14.58 -13.42 6.48
C THR A 138 -16.09 -13.23 6.49
N GLY A 139 -16.76 -13.91 7.42
CA GLY A 139 -18.20 -13.75 7.62
C GLY A 139 -19.06 -14.38 6.54
N GLY A 140 -18.62 -15.51 5.96
CA GLY A 140 -19.40 -16.29 5.01
C GLY A 140 -20.50 -17.13 5.67
N SER A 141 -20.91 -18.20 4.99
CA SER A 141 -21.87 -19.19 5.49
C SER A 141 -21.35 -19.88 6.75
N LEU A 142 -22.24 -20.47 7.55
CA LEU A 142 -21.82 -21.27 8.72
C LEU A 142 -20.94 -22.44 8.31
N CYS A 143 -19.96 -22.78 9.15
CA CYS A 143 -19.15 -23.98 8.97
C CYS A 143 -19.98 -25.24 9.30
N PRO A 144 -19.71 -26.37 8.63
CA PRO A 144 -20.47 -27.58 8.89
C PRO A 144 -20.18 -28.09 10.31
N LYS A 145 -21.15 -28.79 10.88
CA LYS A 145 -20.94 -29.54 12.11
C LYS A 145 -20.05 -30.74 11.80
N LEU A 146 -18.98 -30.90 12.56
CA LEU A 146 -18.08 -32.06 12.42
C LEU A 146 -18.51 -33.19 13.36
N ASP A 147 -18.34 -34.43 12.92
CA ASP A 147 -18.52 -35.62 13.75
C ASP A 147 -17.31 -35.87 14.67
N SER A 148 -17.33 -36.96 15.44
CA SER A 148 -16.23 -37.35 16.33
C SER A 148 -14.91 -37.64 15.60
N ASN A 149 -14.96 -37.88 14.29
CA ASN A 149 -13.81 -38.18 13.44
C ASN A 149 -13.32 -36.94 12.67
N GLY A 150 -13.96 -35.78 12.87
CA GLY A 150 -13.63 -34.54 12.16
C GLY A 150 -14.22 -34.45 10.74
N ALA A 151 -15.12 -35.36 10.36
CA ALA A 151 -15.79 -35.33 9.07
C ALA A 151 -17.04 -34.42 9.13
N PRO A 152 -17.33 -33.63 8.07
CA PRO A 152 -18.57 -32.86 7.97
C PRO A 152 -19.81 -33.77 8.03
N VAL A 153 -20.78 -33.41 8.86
CA VAL A 153 -22.09 -34.07 8.90
C VAL A 153 -23.00 -33.40 7.87
N ASP A 154 -23.47 -34.18 6.90
CA ASP A 154 -24.30 -33.68 5.81
C ASP A 154 -25.59 -33.00 6.33
N GLY A 155 -25.86 -31.80 5.82
CA GLY A 155 -27.07 -31.04 6.14
C GLY A 155 -27.13 -30.48 7.57
N LYS A 156 -26.01 -30.50 8.31
CA LYS A 156 -25.93 -29.92 9.66
C LYS A 156 -24.89 -28.82 9.71
N ASP A 157 -25.36 -27.60 9.97
CA ASP A 157 -24.49 -26.47 10.25
C ASP A 157 -24.14 -26.40 11.74
N ASN A 158 -23.02 -25.77 12.04
CA ASN A 158 -22.67 -25.40 13.39
C ASN A 158 -23.27 -24.02 13.70
N GLU A 159 -24.47 -23.99 14.28
CA GLU A 159 -25.23 -22.76 14.56
C GLU A 159 -24.49 -21.78 15.49
N ASP A 160 -23.76 -22.30 16.48
CA ASP A 160 -22.88 -21.52 17.37
C ASP A 160 -21.43 -21.41 16.84
N GLY A 161 -21.22 -21.85 15.61
CA GLY A 161 -19.92 -22.10 15.03
C GLY A 161 -19.27 -20.91 14.35
N TYR A 162 -18.04 -21.14 13.90
CA TYR A 162 -17.33 -20.21 13.03
C TYR A 162 -18.01 -20.11 11.66
N ARG A 163 -17.77 -18.98 10.98
CA ARG A 163 -18.19 -18.74 9.61
C ARG A 163 -17.06 -19.08 8.65
N LYS A 164 -17.44 -19.54 7.46
CA LYS A 164 -16.52 -19.81 6.36
C LYS A 164 -15.73 -18.54 6.00
N GLY A 165 -14.49 -18.74 5.60
CA GLY A 165 -13.54 -17.68 5.25
C GLY A 165 -12.61 -18.09 4.11
N ALA A 166 -12.11 -17.11 3.37
CA ALA A 166 -11.12 -17.33 2.32
C ALA A 166 -9.88 -16.47 2.55
N LEU A 167 -8.70 -17.05 2.31
CA LEU A 167 -7.42 -16.37 2.34
C LEU A 167 -6.78 -16.44 0.95
N LEU A 168 -6.60 -15.27 0.34
CA LEU A 168 -5.94 -15.13 -0.95
C LEU A 168 -4.49 -14.71 -0.69
N SER A 169 -3.53 -15.49 -1.17
CA SER A 169 -2.11 -15.17 -1.17
C SER A 169 -1.72 -14.66 -2.55
N PHE A 170 -1.13 -13.47 -2.64
CA PHE A 170 -0.69 -12.90 -3.91
C PHE A 170 0.79 -13.21 -4.15
N THR A 171 1.07 -13.71 -5.34
CA THR A 171 2.42 -14.03 -5.81
C THR A 171 2.71 -13.21 -7.06
N CYS A 172 3.79 -12.42 -7.03
CA CYS A 172 4.26 -11.64 -8.18
C CYS A 172 4.71 -12.60 -9.29
N ASP A 173 4.10 -12.45 -10.46
CA ASP A 173 4.45 -13.17 -11.68
C ASP A 173 4.61 -12.15 -12.82
N ARG A 174 5.86 -11.82 -13.14
CA ARG A 174 6.19 -10.78 -14.14
C ARG A 174 6.04 -11.29 -15.58
N GLU A 175 6.08 -12.60 -15.77
CA GLU A 175 6.04 -13.24 -17.09
C GLU A 175 4.61 -13.56 -17.52
N LEU A 176 3.64 -13.38 -16.61
CA LEU A 176 2.24 -13.57 -16.90
C LEU A 176 1.72 -12.49 -17.86
N ILE A 177 1.53 -12.89 -19.12
CA ILE A 177 0.85 -12.10 -20.15
C ILE A 177 -0.64 -12.45 -20.09
N GLY A 178 -1.44 -11.58 -19.47
CA GLY A 178 -2.89 -11.76 -19.37
C GLY A 178 -3.45 -11.41 -17.98
N PRO A 179 -4.73 -11.77 -17.71
CA PRO A 179 -5.33 -11.55 -16.40
C PRO A 179 -4.70 -12.43 -15.33
N ALA A 180 -4.89 -12.06 -14.06
CA ALA A 180 -4.43 -12.85 -12.93
C ALA A 180 -4.98 -14.27 -12.97
N ARG A 181 -4.14 -15.24 -12.59
CA ARG A 181 -4.52 -16.64 -12.44
C ARG A 181 -4.74 -16.95 -10.98
N VAL A 182 -5.95 -17.38 -10.64
CA VAL A 182 -6.31 -17.78 -9.28
C VAL A 182 -6.38 -19.30 -9.22
N SER A 183 -5.67 -19.89 -8.26
CA SER A 183 -5.61 -21.34 -8.05
C SER A 183 -6.08 -21.68 -6.65
N PHE A 184 -6.91 -22.72 -6.52
CA PHE A 184 -7.29 -23.28 -5.23
C PHE A 184 -6.13 -24.10 -4.67
N VAL A 185 -5.75 -23.82 -3.42
CA VAL A 185 -4.64 -24.50 -2.73
C VAL A 185 -5.17 -25.62 -1.84
N GLY A 186 -6.27 -25.37 -1.14
CA GLY A 186 -6.85 -26.33 -0.24
C GLY A 186 -7.85 -25.72 0.74
N GLN A 187 -8.41 -26.57 1.58
CA GLN A 187 -9.35 -26.19 2.64
C GLN A 187 -9.06 -26.98 3.92
N GLN A 188 -9.49 -26.44 5.05
CA GLN A 188 -9.49 -27.16 6.33
C GLN A 188 -10.90 -27.15 6.92
N ASN A 189 -11.39 -28.34 7.27
CA ASN A 189 -12.68 -28.60 7.92
C ASN A 189 -13.89 -27.97 7.20
N GLU A 190 -13.79 -27.80 5.89
CA GLU A 190 -14.70 -27.06 5.00
C GLU A 190 -15.05 -25.64 5.51
N CYS A 191 -14.17 -25.04 6.31
CA CYS A 191 -14.39 -23.77 7.00
C CYS A 191 -13.42 -22.68 6.53
N SER A 192 -12.15 -23.00 6.32
CA SER A 192 -11.14 -22.06 5.81
C SER A 192 -10.59 -22.50 4.46
N TYR A 193 -10.58 -21.59 3.49
CA TYR A 193 -10.18 -21.85 2.10
C TYR A 193 -8.97 -21.01 1.73
N TRP A 194 -8.00 -21.60 1.04
CA TRP A 194 -6.78 -20.92 0.62
C TRP A 194 -6.66 -20.89 -0.90
N PHE A 195 -6.33 -19.70 -1.42
CA PHE A 195 -6.13 -19.47 -2.85
C PHE A 195 -4.77 -18.81 -3.08
N ASP A 196 -4.07 -19.21 -4.14
CA ASP A 196 -2.88 -18.51 -4.64
C ASP A 196 -3.27 -17.72 -5.90
N VAL A 197 -2.96 -16.42 -5.88
CA VAL A 197 -3.25 -15.48 -6.96
C VAL A 197 -1.92 -15.06 -7.58
N ARG A 198 -1.65 -15.54 -8.79
CA ARG A 198 -0.47 -15.17 -9.56
C ARG A 198 -0.81 -14.00 -10.48
N THR A 199 -0.05 -12.92 -10.36
CA THR A 199 -0.29 -11.68 -11.10
C THR A 199 0.93 -10.78 -11.17
N SER A 200 1.07 -10.04 -12.26
CA SER A 200 2.07 -9.00 -12.43
C SER A 200 1.78 -7.77 -11.55
N SER A 201 0.53 -7.55 -11.15
CA SER A 201 0.14 -6.41 -10.29
C SER A 201 0.59 -6.57 -8.84
N ALA A 202 0.90 -7.79 -8.39
CA ALA A 202 1.44 -8.06 -7.06
C ALA A 202 2.94 -7.75 -6.95
N CYS A 203 3.57 -7.31 -8.04
CA CYS A 203 4.98 -6.98 -8.06
C CYS A 203 5.23 -5.60 -7.44
N ALA A 204 6.41 -5.45 -6.84
CA ALA A 204 6.85 -4.22 -6.18
C ALA A 204 6.77 -3.00 -7.11
N THR A 205 6.02 -1.98 -6.69
CA THR A 205 5.91 -0.70 -7.38
C THR A 205 6.41 0.42 -6.47
N VAL A 206 6.93 1.51 -7.07
CA VAL A 206 7.27 2.73 -6.33
C VAL A 206 5.97 3.50 -6.08
N LYS A 207 5.66 3.83 -4.81
CA LYS A 207 4.52 4.70 -4.48
C LYS A 207 4.74 6.05 -5.17
N GLN A 208 3.91 6.40 -6.15
CA GLN A 208 4.02 7.72 -6.77
C GLN A 208 3.66 8.77 -5.72
N GLN A 209 4.66 9.52 -5.29
CA GLN A 209 4.47 10.65 -4.40
C GLN A 209 3.96 11.81 -5.26
N PRO A 210 2.77 12.36 -5.02
CA PRO A 210 2.43 13.65 -5.60
C PRO A 210 3.39 14.67 -5.00
N LEU A 211 4.39 15.10 -5.77
CA LEU A 211 5.21 16.26 -5.43
C LEU A 211 4.26 17.44 -5.28
N GLY A 212 3.97 17.81 -4.04
CA GLY A 212 3.11 18.95 -3.75
C GLY A 212 3.67 20.22 -4.40
N PRO A 213 2.82 21.20 -4.79
CA PRO A 213 3.24 22.42 -5.49
C PRO A 213 4.40 23.16 -4.80
N VAL A 214 4.52 23.04 -3.48
CA VAL A 214 5.54 23.70 -2.65
C VAL A 214 6.99 23.30 -3.00
N ALA A 215 7.22 22.08 -3.49
CA ALA A 215 8.57 21.59 -3.79
C ALA A 215 9.23 22.30 -4.99
N ILE A 216 8.43 22.79 -5.94
CA ILE A 216 8.93 23.42 -7.16
C ILE A 216 9.29 24.91 -6.93
N PHE A 217 8.60 25.58 -5.99
CA PHE A 217 8.82 27.00 -5.71
C PHE A 217 10.05 27.30 -4.83
N GLY A 218 10.57 26.32 -4.08
CA GLY A 218 11.78 26.52 -3.26
C GLY A 218 13.06 26.74 -4.09
N ILE A 219 13.12 26.18 -5.31
CA ILE A 219 14.30 26.26 -6.18
C ILE A 219 14.38 27.62 -6.89
N MET A 220 13.23 28.23 -7.21
CA MET A 220 13.15 29.55 -7.86
C MET A 220 13.48 30.72 -6.93
N LEU A 221 13.47 30.50 -5.61
CA LEU A 221 13.71 31.53 -4.59
C LEU A 221 15.18 31.64 -4.15
N VAL A 222 16.07 30.76 -4.67
CA VAL A 222 17.50 30.88 -4.42
C VAL A 222 18.11 31.80 -5.48
N PRO A 223 18.51 33.03 -5.12
CA PRO A 223 19.10 33.94 -6.08
C PRO A 223 20.40 33.33 -6.65
N PRO A 224 20.67 33.44 -7.97
CA PRO A 224 21.86 32.91 -8.63
C PRO A 224 23.20 33.14 -7.91
N PRO A 225 23.47 34.31 -7.30
CA PRO A 225 24.72 34.52 -6.57
C PRO A 225 24.91 33.58 -5.35
N VAL A 226 23.83 33.15 -4.70
CA VAL A 226 23.89 32.23 -3.54
C VAL A 226 24.17 30.80 -3.99
N ILE A 227 23.64 30.40 -5.15
CA ILE A 227 23.98 29.11 -5.77
C ILE A 227 25.47 29.08 -6.14
N LEU A 228 25.99 30.18 -6.68
CA LEU A 228 27.40 30.29 -7.08
C LEU A 228 28.36 30.25 -5.88
N THR A 229 28.00 30.86 -4.74
CA THR A 229 28.83 30.83 -3.53
C THR A 229 28.84 29.43 -2.89
N LEU A 230 27.71 28.72 -2.88
CA LEU A 230 27.64 27.35 -2.38
C LEU A 230 28.45 26.36 -3.23
N ILE A 231 28.44 26.52 -4.56
CA ILE A 231 29.27 25.71 -5.47
C ILE A 231 30.77 25.98 -5.23
N ASN A 232 31.14 27.24 -4.97
CA ASN A 232 32.55 27.60 -4.68
C ASN A 232 33.03 27.14 -3.30
N LEU A 233 32.13 27.07 -2.30
CA LEU A 233 32.45 26.59 -0.94
C LEU A 233 32.52 25.05 -0.85
N GLY A 234 31.85 24.33 -1.76
CA GLY A 234 31.86 22.87 -1.83
C GLY A 234 33.03 22.25 -2.60
N SER A 235 33.94 23.05 -3.17
CA SER A 235 35.12 22.55 -3.88
C SER A 235 36.34 22.53 -2.94
N PRO A 236 36.79 21.37 -2.44
CA PRO A 236 37.95 21.28 -1.55
C PRO A 236 39.29 21.60 -2.24
N TYR A 237 39.28 21.99 -3.52
CA TYR A 237 40.49 22.09 -4.35
C TYR A 237 41.09 23.49 -4.49
N ARG A 238 40.61 24.51 -3.77
CA ARG A 238 41.09 25.89 -3.95
C ARG A 238 41.89 26.50 -2.79
N TYR A 239 42.09 25.78 -1.69
CA TYR A 239 42.94 26.27 -0.59
C TYR A 239 44.40 25.78 -0.64
N LEU A 240 44.79 24.96 -1.63
CA LEU A 240 46.14 24.37 -1.70
C LEU A 240 47.11 25.05 -2.70
N THR A 241 46.74 26.17 -3.33
CA THR A 241 47.61 26.89 -4.30
C THR A 241 48.18 28.21 -3.80
N HIS A 242 47.94 28.59 -2.54
CA HIS A 242 48.54 29.79 -1.94
C HIS A 242 49.61 29.51 -0.86
N LEU A 243 50.06 28.25 -0.71
CA LEU A 243 51.14 27.90 0.22
C LEU A 243 52.45 27.44 -0.43
N ILE A 244 52.56 27.46 -1.77
CA ILE A 244 53.81 27.17 -2.49
C ILE A 244 53.95 28.17 -3.63
N LEU A 245 54.43 29.37 -3.30
CA LEU A 245 55.37 30.23 -4.05
C LEU A 245 55.46 31.59 -3.34
#